data_AF-A0A631EEH0-F1
#
_entry.id   AF-A0A631EEH0-F1
#
_cell.length_a   1.000
_cell.length_b   1.000
_cell.length_c   1.000
_cell.angle_alpha   90.00
_cell.angle_beta   90.00
_cell.angle_gamma   90.00
#
_symmetry.space_group_name_H-M   'P 1'
#
loop_
_entity.id
_entity.type
_entity.pdbx_description
1 polymer ?
#
loop_
_entity_poly.entity_id
_entity_poly.type
_entity_poly.pdbx_seq_one_letter_code
_entity_poly.pdbx_strand_id
1 'polypeptide(L)'
;MSGDIKSTGGWITTQGNKGWMNETHGGGFYMSDSSWVRSLNNKGIYTAGEIRGGQLRSDGDASVAGILKLDQINVADTSCPTNGAVSRTVTGAPLSCQSGLWREIGFSPTVTFFKGEWSKQLNLGKQMFCSISRVTGTDTTSPDKLRCNVAMNVATGDWTLTQNIGIGFNYCDAVCFK
;
A
#
# COMPACT_ATOMS: atom_id res chain seq x y z
N MET A 1 -28.31 45.84 -21.87
CA MET A 1 -28.35 44.65 -22.76
C MET A 1 -28.80 43.48 -21.91
N SER A 2 -29.73 42.67 -22.39
CA SER A 2 -30.16 41.42 -21.75
C SER A 2 -30.06 40.34 -22.83
N GLY A 3 -29.41 39.23 -22.52
CA GLY A 3 -29.17 38.13 -23.45
C GLY A 3 -27.75 37.56 -23.40
N ASP A 4 -27.56 36.47 -24.15
CA ASP A 4 -26.28 35.75 -24.20
C ASP A 4 -25.27 36.43 -25.13
N ILE A 5 -23.98 36.16 -24.86
CA ILE A 5 -22.88 36.50 -25.76
C ILE A 5 -22.49 35.24 -26.52
N LYS A 6 -22.55 35.28 -27.85
CA LYS A 6 -22.18 34.16 -28.73
C LYS A 6 -21.26 34.61 -29.86
N SER A 7 -20.19 33.85 -30.07
CA SER A 7 -19.35 33.93 -31.28
C SER A 7 -19.58 32.67 -32.12
N THR A 8 -19.58 32.81 -33.44
CA THR A 8 -19.59 31.66 -34.37
C THR A 8 -18.33 31.72 -35.21
N GLY A 9 -17.42 30.77 -35.01
CA GLY A 9 -16.14 30.68 -35.74
C GLY A 9 -15.00 31.56 -35.22
N GLY A 10 -15.23 32.37 -34.17
CA GLY A 10 -14.19 33.21 -33.55
C GLY A 10 -13.99 32.94 -32.06
N TRP A 11 -12.83 33.31 -31.52
CA TRP A 11 -12.51 33.21 -30.09
C TRP A 11 -13.23 34.29 -29.27
N ILE A 12 -13.51 34.01 -28.00
CA ILE A 12 -13.78 35.04 -26.99
C ILE A 12 -12.46 35.35 -26.30
N THR A 13 -11.98 36.58 -26.43
CA THR A 13 -10.69 37.01 -25.89
C THR A 13 -10.88 38.07 -24.82
N THR A 14 -10.26 37.87 -23.65
CA THR A 14 -10.13 38.89 -22.61
C THR A 14 -8.66 39.34 -22.52
N GLN A 15 -8.42 40.61 -22.16
CA GLN A 15 -7.07 41.18 -22.04
C GLN A 15 -6.81 41.71 -20.62
N GLY A 16 -5.53 41.83 -20.27
CA GLY A 16 -5.08 42.17 -18.93
C GLY A 16 -5.37 41.05 -17.93
N ASN A 17 -5.53 41.39 -16.66
CA ASN A 17 -5.67 40.42 -15.57
C ASN A 17 -7.15 40.06 -15.26
N LYS A 18 -8.02 40.14 -16.27
CA LYS A 18 -9.47 39.93 -16.14
C LYS A 18 -9.92 38.75 -17.01
N GLY A 19 -11.08 38.21 -16.69
CA GLY A 19 -11.68 37.08 -17.41
C GLY A 19 -13.19 37.11 -17.28
N TRP A 20 -13.83 35.93 -17.27
CA TRP A 20 -15.26 35.83 -17.02
C TRP A 20 -15.55 35.94 -15.52
N MET A 21 -16.51 36.79 -15.15
CA MET A 21 -17.00 36.94 -13.79
C MET A 21 -18.52 36.88 -13.79
N ASN A 22 -19.07 36.10 -12.88
CA ASN A 22 -20.46 36.20 -12.47
C ASN A 22 -20.55 37.20 -11.31
N GLU A 23 -21.12 38.38 -11.56
CA GLU A 23 -21.22 39.45 -10.57
C GLU A 23 -22.06 39.07 -9.36
N THR A 24 -23.23 38.44 -9.59
CA THR A 24 -24.15 38.01 -8.53
C THR A 24 -23.52 37.01 -7.56
N HIS A 25 -22.74 36.05 -8.06
CA HIS A 25 -22.14 35.00 -7.25
C HIS A 25 -20.68 35.26 -6.87
N GLY A 26 -20.07 36.32 -7.43
CA GLY A 26 -18.67 36.66 -7.23
C GLY A 26 -17.70 35.55 -7.66
N GLY A 27 -18.05 34.76 -8.67
CA GLY A 27 -17.25 33.64 -9.17
C GLY A 27 -16.82 33.84 -10.61
N GLY A 28 -16.03 32.92 -11.15
CA GLY A 28 -15.61 33.00 -12.55
C GLY A 28 -14.24 32.40 -12.81
N PHE A 29 -13.67 32.74 -13.97
CA PHE A 29 -12.32 32.33 -14.35
C PHE A 29 -11.53 33.52 -14.86
N TYR A 30 -10.27 33.62 -14.45
CA TYR A 30 -9.36 34.70 -14.86
C TYR A 30 -7.92 34.22 -14.91
N MET A 31 -7.05 35.05 -15.47
CA MET A 31 -5.60 34.87 -15.45
C MET A 31 -4.95 36.14 -14.89
N SER A 32 -3.93 36.00 -14.05
CA SER A 32 -3.10 37.10 -13.57
C SER A 32 -1.61 36.88 -13.86
N ASP A 33 -1.29 35.81 -14.57
CA ASP A 33 0.01 35.47 -15.13
C ASP A 33 -0.17 34.63 -16.40
N SER A 34 0.94 34.23 -17.02
CA SER A 34 0.95 33.43 -18.25
C SER A 34 0.79 31.92 -18.04
N SER A 35 0.72 31.44 -16.80
CA SER A 35 0.84 30.01 -16.50
C SER A 35 -0.48 29.37 -16.08
N TRP A 36 -1.39 30.12 -15.45
CA TRP A 36 -2.55 29.55 -14.77
C TRP A 36 -3.86 30.25 -15.09
N VAL A 37 -4.87 29.46 -15.46
CA VAL A 37 -6.28 29.84 -15.30
C VAL A 37 -6.68 29.59 -13.86
N ARG A 38 -7.32 30.58 -13.25
CA ARG A 38 -7.70 30.59 -11.84
C ARG A 38 -9.19 30.69 -11.69
N SER A 39 -9.73 30.00 -10.69
CA SER A 39 -11.09 30.25 -10.23
C SER A 39 -11.12 31.54 -9.43
N LEU A 40 -11.98 32.48 -9.83
CA LEU A 40 -12.10 33.78 -9.17
C LEU A 40 -12.57 33.60 -7.72
N ASN A 41 -11.95 34.34 -6.80
CA ASN A 41 -12.19 34.26 -5.35
C ASN A 41 -12.00 32.86 -4.76
N ASN A 42 -11.10 32.05 -5.35
CA ASN A 42 -10.77 30.69 -4.89
C ASN A 42 -12.00 29.75 -4.79
N LYS A 43 -13.03 29.98 -5.62
CA LYS A 43 -14.18 29.07 -5.64
C LYS A 43 -13.80 27.71 -6.20
N GLY A 44 -14.45 26.65 -5.73
CA GLY A 44 -14.29 25.32 -6.30
C GLY A 44 -14.88 25.20 -7.70
N ILE A 45 -14.43 24.19 -8.44
CA ILE A 45 -15.05 23.75 -9.70
C ILE A 45 -15.93 22.54 -9.35
N TYR A 46 -17.24 22.69 -9.47
CA TYR A 46 -18.20 21.62 -9.25
C TYR A 46 -18.77 21.17 -10.59
N THR A 47 -18.63 19.88 -10.90
CA THR A 47 -19.12 19.28 -12.14
C THR A 47 -19.53 17.84 -11.88
N ALA A 48 -20.59 17.39 -12.56
CA ALA A 48 -20.94 15.97 -12.61
C ALA A 48 -20.15 15.22 -13.69
N GLY A 49 -19.48 15.95 -14.60
CA GLY A 49 -18.70 15.40 -15.70
C GLY A 49 -17.22 15.18 -15.34
N GLU A 50 -16.47 14.70 -16.33
CA GLU A 50 -15.04 14.45 -16.21
C GLU A 50 -14.21 15.73 -16.39
N ILE A 51 -13.19 15.92 -15.56
CA ILE A 51 -12.11 16.89 -15.79
C ILE A 51 -10.92 16.13 -16.37
N ARG A 52 -10.54 16.42 -17.62
CA ARG A 52 -9.34 15.87 -18.26
C ARG A 52 -8.21 16.88 -18.24
N GLY A 53 -7.09 16.50 -17.64
CA GLY A 53 -5.85 17.29 -17.60
C GLY A 53 -4.63 16.38 -17.57
N GLY A 54 -3.45 16.91 -17.88
CA GLY A 54 -2.22 16.13 -17.89
C GLY A 54 -1.74 15.72 -16.49
N GLN A 55 -1.95 16.58 -15.49
CA GLN A 55 -1.57 16.31 -14.10
C GLN A 55 -2.57 16.97 -13.14
N LEU A 56 -2.85 16.28 -12.03
CA LEU A 56 -3.55 16.84 -10.87
C LEU A 56 -2.55 16.97 -9.72
N ARG A 57 -2.33 18.20 -9.25
CA ARG A 57 -1.56 18.49 -8.04
C ARG A 57 -2.50 19.15 -7.02
N SER A 58 -2.52 18.61 -5.80
CA SER A 58 -3.22 19.19 -4.67
C SER A 58 -2.20 19.70 -3.65
N ASP A 59 -2.40 20.90 -3.11
CA ASP A 59 -1.60 21.43 -2.01
C ASP A 59 -2.10 20.94 -0.63
N GLY A 60 -3.24 20.22 -0.60
CA GLY A 60 -3.75 19.48 0.56
C GLY A 60 -4.21 18.08 0.18
N ASP A 61 -5.11 17.49 0.96
CA ASP A 61 -5.60 16.13 0.72
C ASP A 61 -6.47 16.01 -0.54
N ALA A 62 -6.33 14.88 -1.26
CA ALA A 62 -7.23 14.50 -2.35
C ALA A 62 -8.29 13.52 -1.82
N SER A 63 -9.56 13.94 -1.84
CA SER A 63 -10.70 13.10 -1.44
C SER A 63 -11.47 12.62 -2.67
N VAL A 64 -11.70 11.31 -2.74
CA VAL A 64 -12.45 10.66 -3.83
C VAL A 64 -13.54 9.80 -3.21
N ALA A 65 -14.80 10.09 -3.56
CA ALA A 65 -15.94 9.29 -3.07
C ALA A 65 -16.01 7.90 -3.71
N GLY A 66 -15.51 7.77 -4.94
CA GLY A 66 -15.46 6.51 -5.69
C GLY A 66 -14.08 5.83 -5.62
N ILE A 67 -13.66 5.29 -6.77
CA ILE A 67 -12.40 4.52 -6.90
C ILE A 67 -11.33 5.39 -7.55
N LEU A 68 -10.10 5.35 -7.00
CA LEU A 68 -8.91 5.86 -7.69
C LEU A 68 -8.44 4.85 -8.74
N LYS A 69 -8.71 5.13 -10.01
CA LYS A 69 -8.25 4.31 -11.14
C LYS A 69 -6.85 4.73 -11.55
N LEU A 70 -5.94 3.76 -11.60
CA LEU A 70 -4.56 3.94 -12.04
C LEU A 70 -4.39 3.22 -13.37
N ASP A 71 -4.36 3.99 -14.46
CA ASP A 71 -4.33 3.45 -15.82
C ASP A 71 -2.94 2.94 -16.20
N GLN A 72 -1.88 3.54 -15.65
CA GLN A 72 -0.52 3.09 -15.89
C GLN A 72 -0.24 1.77 -15.16
N ILE A 73 0.24 0.80 -15.93
CA ILE A 73 0.75 -0.47 -15.43
C ILE A 73 2.27 -0.37 -15.24
N ASN A 74 2.76 -0.84 -14.09
CA ASN A 74 4.17 -1.00 -13.82
C ASN A 74 4.49 -2.45 -13.42
N VAL A 75 5.76 -2.82 -13.46
CA VAL A 75 6.24 -4.17 -13.15
C VAL A 75 7.02 -4.12 -11.83
N ALA A 76 6.86 -5.12 -10.98
CA ALA A 76 7.62 -5.23 -9.73
C ALA A 76 9.13 -5.33 -10.02
N ASP A 77 9.93 -4.84 -9.09
CA ASP A 77 11.40 -4.82 -9.09
C ASP A 77 12.05 -4.03 -10.24
N THR A 78 11.28 -3.27 -11.02
CA THR A 78 11.82 -2.33 -12.01
C THR A 78 11.98 -0.93 -11.42
N SER A 79 12.77 -0.08 -12.08
CA SER A 79 12.95 1.32 -11.68
C SER A 79 11.63 2.08 -11.64
N CYS A 80 11.47 2.92 -10.63
CA CYS A 80 10.33 3.82 -10.46
C CYS A 80 10.80 5.28 -10.32
N PRO A 81 9.97 6.26 -10.72
CA PRO A 81 10.42 7.64 -10.87
C PRO A 81 10.64 8.37 -9.54
N THR A 82 9.79 8.12 -8.54
CA THR A 82 9.77 8.88 -7.28
C THR A 82 9.38 7.98 -6.12
N ASN A 83 10.22 7.89 -5.09
CA ASN A 83 9.90 7.18 -3.85
C ASN A 83 8.56 7.65 -3.27
N GLY A 84 7.73 6.69 -2.85
CA GLY A 84 6.37 6.94 -2.36
C GLY A 84 5.29 6.98 -3.44
N ALA A 85 5.64 6.95 -4.73
CA ALA A 85 4.65 6.80 -5.79
C ALA A 85 3.87 5.48 -5.63
N VAL A 86 2.58 5.50 -5.97
CA VAL A 86 1.70 4.33 -5.93
C VAL A 86 1.27 3.99 -7.34
N SER A 87 1.29 2.69 -7.67
CA SER A 87 0.87 2.18 -8.97
C SER A 87 0.29 0.77 -8.83
N ARG A 88 0.22 0.01 -9.92
CA ARG A 88 -0.27 -1.36 -9.95
C ARG A 88 0.38 -2.19 -11.05
N THR A 89 0.35 -3.50 -10.87
CA THR A 89 0.66 -4.48 -11.90
C THR A 89 -0.52 -4.69 -12.86
N VAL A 90 -0.29 -5.42 -13.95
CA VAL A 90 -1.33 -5.77 -14.95
C VAL A 90 -2.50 -6.52 -14.34
N THR A 91 -2.26 -7.35 -13.32
CA THR A 91 -3.32 -8.08 -12.59
C THR A 91 -4.05 -7.23 -11.57
N GLY A 92 -3.55 -6.02 -11.27
CA GLY A 92 -4.14 -5.12 -10.29
C GLY A 92 -3.48 -5.12 -8.91
N ALA A 93 -2.39 -5.88 -8.72
CA ALA A 93 -1.67 -5.85 -7.45
C ALA A 93 -1.06 -4.46 -7.21
N PRO A 94 -1.25 -3.84 -6.03
CA PRO A 94 -0.74 -2.51 -5.73
C PRO A 94 0.80 -2.52 -5.65
N LEU A 95 1.40 -1.46 -6.18
CA LEU A 95 2.84 -1.20 -6.15
C LEU A 95 3.12 0.10 -5.40
N SER A 96 4.20 0.13 -4.62
CA SER A 96 4.79 1.35 -4.06
C SER A 96 6.23 1.47 -4.52
N CYS A 97 6.62 2.66 -4.94
CA CYS A 97 8.01 2.97 -5.25
C CYS A 97 8.82 3.09 -3.94
N GLN A 98 9.76 2.19 -3.72
CA GLN A 98 10.61 2.13 -2.54
C GLN A 98 12.07 2.01 -2.95
N SER A 99 12.90 2.95 -2.49
CA SER A 99 14.33 3.01 -2.82
C SER A 99 14.61 2.94 -4.33
N GLY A 100 13.79 3.60 -5.13
CA GLY A 100 13.94 3.68 -6.59
C GLY A 100 13.42 2.46 -7.37
N LEU A 101 12.79 1.48 -6.69
CA LEU A 101 12.19 0.30 -7.32
C LEU A 101 10.71 0.15 -6.98
N TRP A 102 9.90 -0.31 -7.95
CA TRP A 102 8.53 -0.72 -7.69
C TRP A 102 8.51 -1.98 -6.83
N ARG A 103 7.86 -1.93 -5.67
CA ARG A 103 7.68 -3.07 -4.78
C ARG A 103 6.19 -3.36 -4.62
N GLU A 104 5.83 -4.63 -4.62
CA GLU A 104 4.45 -5.02 -4.32
C GLU A 104 4.10 -4.67 -2.87
N ILE A 105 2.94 -4.06 -2.70
CA ILE A 105 2.36 -3.78 -1.38
C ILE A 105 1.53 -5.02 -1.01
N GLY A 106 2.23 -6.12 -0.78
CA GLY A 106 1.64 -7.42 -0.48
C GLY A 106 2.40 -8.12 0.63
N PHE A 107 1.67 -8.67 1.59
CA PHE A 107 2.26 -9.50 2.63
C PHE A 107 2.53 -10.90 2.06
N SER A 108 3.76 -11.13 1.59
CA SER A 108 4.25 -12.47 1.28
C SER A 108 5.14 -12.92 2.44
N PRO A 109 4.60 -13.62 3.46
CA PRO A 109 5.41 -14.03 4.59
C PRO A 109 6.49 -15.00 4.12
N THR A 110 7.71 -14.81 4.59
CA THR A 110 8.76 -15.80 4.37
C THR A 110 8.44 -17.00 5.27
N VAL A 111 8.11 -18.14 4.65
CA VAL A 111 7.85 -19.39 5.37
C VAL A 111 9.16 -20.13 5.58
N THR A 112 9.53 -20.37 6.84
CA THR A 112 10.73 -21.13 7.20
C THR A 112 10.33 -22.39 7.97
N PHE A 113 10.87 -23.53 7.56
CA PHE A 113 10.69 -24.80 8.27
C PHE A 113 11.93 -25.08 9.12
N PHE A 114 11.73 -25.21 10.42
CA PHE A 114 12.77 -25.57 11.38
C PHE A 114 12.60 -27.04 11.76
N LYS A 115 13.67 -27.80 11.59
CA LYS A 115 13.71 -29.21 11.99
C LYS A 115 14.15 -29.34 13.43
N GLY A 116 13.46 -30.19 14.17
CA GLY A 116 13.89 -30.54 15.50
C GLY A 116 15.11 -31.44 15.48
N GLU A 117 16.16 -31.06 16.21
CA GLU A 117 17.31 -31.92 16.45
C GLU A 117 17.29 -32.45 17.90
N TRP A 118 18.31 -33.21 18.31
CA TRP A 118 18.51 -33.67 19.70
C TRP A 118 18.61 -32.53 20.74
N SER A 119 18.63 -31.28 20.28
CA SER A 119 18.60 -30.10 21.13
C SER A 119 17.29 -30.04 21.93
N LYS A 120 17.39 -29.93 23.27
CA LYS A 120 16.23 -29.67 24.14
C LYS A 120 15.52 -28.35 23.81
N GLN A 121 16.22 -27.42 23.16
CA GLN A 121 15.72 -26.12 22.76
C GLN A 121 16.41 -25.64 21.47
N LEU A 122 15.62 -25.17 20.50
CA LEU A 122 16.08 -24.56 19.26
C LEU A 122 15.59 -23.11 19.20
N ASN A 123 16.51 -22.17 18.94
CA ASN A 123 16.16 -20.77 18.71
C ASN A 123 15.76 -20.57 17.24
N LEU A 124 14.52 -20.13 17.02
CA LEU A 124 13.93 -19.88 15.70
C LEU A 124 14.13 -18.43 15.25
N GLY A 125 14.72 -17.58 16.11
CA GLY A 125 14.94 -16.16 15.90
C GLY A 125 13.64 -15.34 15.93
N LYS A 126 13.71 -14.12 15.41
CA LYS A 126 12.56 -13.21 15.30
C LYS A 126 11.65 -13.62 14.14
N GLN A 127 10.42 -14.00 14.50
CA GLN A 127 9.37 -14.44 13.60
C GLN A 127 8.07 -13.71 13.99
N MET A 128 7.13 -13.56 13.05
CA MET A 128 5.80 -13.02 13.38
C MET A 128 4.94 -14.07 14.07
N PHE A 129 5.05 -15.31 13.61
CA PHE A 129 4.30 -16.45 14.14
C PHE A 129 5.09 -17.73 13.91
N CYS A 130 5.04 -18.64 14.86
CA CYS A 130 5.49 -20.02 14.67
C CYS A 130 4.45 -21.00 15.21
N SER A 131 4.31 -22.15 14.57
CA SER A 131 3.54 -23.28 15.06
C SER A 131 4.31 -24.58 14.94
N ILE A 132 3.95 -25.56 15.76
CA ILE A 132 4.45 -26.93 15.61
C ILE A 132 3.89 -27.50 14.30
N SER A 133 4.75 -28.00 13.43
CA SER A 133 4.37 -28.58 12.13
C SER A 133 4.40 -30.11 12.14
N ARG A 134 5.21 -30.71 13.01
CA ARG A 134 5.28 -32.16 13.18
C ARG A 134 5.75 -32.52 14.59
N VAL A 135 5.17 -33.59 15.14
CA VAL A 135 5.66 -34.25 16.35
C VAL A 135 5.97 -35.69 15.98
N THR A 136 7.21 -36.13 16.25
CA THR A 136 7.66 -37.51 16.01
C THR A 136 8.17 -38.08 17.33
N GLY A 137 7.71 -39.27 17.70
CA GLY A 137 8.18 -39.96 18.89
C GLY A 137 8.06 -41.48 18.76
N THR A 138 8.90 -42.21 19.47
CA THR A 138 8.93 -43.69 19.46
C THR A 138 8.51 -44.32 20.79
N ASP A 139 8.15 -43.54 21.80
CA ASP A 139 7.74 -44.06 23.11
C ASP A 139 6.28 -44.54 23.08
N THR A 140 6.07 -45.85 23.02
CA THR A 140 4.76 -46.52 23.06
C THR A 140 4.26 -46.77 24.48
N THR A 141 5.04 -46.42 25.52
CA THR A 141 4.72 -46.76 26.91
C THR A 141 3.87 -45.71 27.63
N SER A 142 3.81 -44.47 27.11
CA SER A 142 2.88 -43.44 27.61
C SER A 142 2.66 -42.33 26.57
N PRO A 143 1.42 -42.06 26.13
CA PRO A 143 1.12 -40.98 25.20
C PRO A 143 1.38 -39.56 25.78
N ASP A 144 1.51 -39.42 27.11
CA ASP A 144 1.63 -38.12 27.80
C ASP A 144 3.06 -37.55 27.85
N LYS A 145 4.05 -38.25 27.29
CA LYS A 145 5.47 -37.84 27.33
C LYS A 145 5.93 -37.01 26.14
N LEU A 146 5.10 -36.83 25.10
CA LEU A 146 5.40 -35.99 23.95
C LEU A 146 5.08 -34.53 24.26
N ARG A 147 6.08 -33.74 24.65
CA ARG A 147 5.90 -32.30 24.90
C ARG A 147 6.76 -31.49 23.96
N CYS A 148 6.12 -31.00 22.90
CA CYS A 148 6.62 -29.96 22.03
C CYS A 148 5.99 -28.63 22.46
N ASN A 149 6.78 -27.59 22.60
CA ASN A 149 6.29 -26.24 22.86
C ASN A 149 6.99 -25.26 21.93
N VAL A 150 6.20 -24.41 21.27
CA VAL A 150 6.71 -23.26 20.51
C VAL A 150 6.19 -22.01 21.20
N ALA A 151 7.10 -21.15 21.64
CA ALA A 151 6.76 -19.95 22.38
C ALA A 151 7.65 -18.77 22.02
N MET A 152 7.07 -17.58 22.04
CA MET A 152 7.77 -16.31 21.86
C MET A 152 8.23 -15.78 23.22
N ASN A 153 9.50 -15.40 23.32
CA ASN A 153 9.96 -14.58 24.42
C ASN A 153 9.47 -13.14 24.20
N VAL A 154 8.51 -12.69 25.01
CA VAL A 154 7.90 -11.35 24.86
C VAL A 154 8.87 -10.18 25.08
N ALA A 155 10.01 -10.40 25.75
CA ALA A 155 11.01 -9.36 25.97
C ALA A 155 11.96 -9.19 24.78
N THR A 156 12.34 -10.28 24.10
CA THR A 156 13.30 -10.23 22.98
C THR A 156 12.63 -10.31 21.60
N GLY A 157 11.41 -10.85 21.54
CA GLY A 157 10.70 -11.19 20.30
C GLY A 157 11.20 -12.47 19.62
N ASP A 158 12.12 -13.21 20.25
CA ASP A 158 12.64 -14.46 19.70
C ASP A 158 11.69 -15.62 19.98
N TRP A 159 11.53 -16.48 18.99
CA TRP A 159 10.77 -17.71 19.11
C TRP A 159 11.69 -18.87 19.44
N THR A 160 11.20 -19.75 20.30
CA THR A 160 11.93 -20.96 20.68
C THR A 160 11.04 -22.17 20.54
N LEU A 161 11.62 -23.24 19.99
CA LEU A 161 11.04 -24.56 20.00
C LEU A 161 11.70 -25.36 21.12
N THR A 162 10.90 -25.77 22.10
CA THR A 162 11.34 -26.60 23.23
C THR A 162 10.81 -28.01 23.05
N GLN A 163 11.69 -28.99 23.25
CA GLN A 163 11.40 -30.40 23.11
C GLN A 163 11.73 -31.09 24.43
N ASN A 164 10.73 -31.72 25.06
CA ASN A 164 10.97 -32.49 26.26
C ASN A 164 11.36 -33.92 25.89
N ILE A 165 12.63 -34.24 26.10
CA ILE A 165 13.21 -35.55 25.84
C ILE A 165 13.10 -36.36 27.15
N GLY A 166 12.13 -37.28 27.20
CA GLY A 166 12.07 -38.33 28.22
C GLY A 166 13.07 -39.47 27.91
N ILE A 167 12.75 -40.71 28.29
CA ILE A 167 13.55 -41.92 27.99
C ILE A 167 13.37 -42.43 26.53
N GLY A 168 13.22 -41.53 25.55
CA GLY A 168 13.00 -41.88 24.13
C GLY A 168 13.31 -40.73 23.17
N PHE A 169 13.34 -41.01 21.86
CA PHE A 169 13.57 -40.01 20.80
C PHE A 169 12.29 -39.24 20.50
N ASN A 170 12.27 -37.94 20.84
CA ASN A 170 11.18 -37.03 20.50
C ASN A 170 11.74 -35.89 19.65
N TYR A 171 11.20 -35.71 18.43
CA TYR A 171 11.57 -34.62 17.53
C TYR A 171 10.34 -33.79 17.18
N CYS A 172 10.45 -32.48 17.35
CA CYS A 172 9.41 -31.54 16.99
C CYS A 172 9.91 -30.69 15.82
N ASP A 173 9.11 -30.49 14.79
CA ASP A 173 9.40 -29.49 13.76
C ASP A 173 8.53 -28.25 14.00
N ALA A 174 9.01 -27.08 13.60
CA ALA A 174 8.25 -25.85 13.60
C ALA A 174 8.18 -25.25 12.19
N VAL A 175 7.07 -24.59 11.90
CA VAL A 175 6.93 -23.70 10.75
C VAL A 175 6.76 -22.29 11.28
N CYS A 176 7.52 -21.35 10.72
CA CYS A 176 7.47 -19.94 11.10
C CYS A 176 7.24 -19.04 9.89
N PHE A 177 6.60 -17.90 10.14
CA PHE A 177 6.27 -16.86 9.18
C PHE A 177 7.00 -15.59 9.59
N LYS A 178 7.76 -15.00 8.66
CA LYS A 178 8.48 -13.74 8.83
C LYS A 178 8.02 -12.67 7.86
#